data_AF-A0AAD6KDT3-F1
#
_entry.id   AF-A0AAD6KDT3-F1
#
_cell.length_a   1.000
_cell.length_b   1.000
_cell.length_c   1.000
_cell.angle_alpha   90.00
_cell.angle_beta   90.00
_cell.angle_gamma   90.00
#
_symmetry.space_group_name_H-M   'P 1'
#
loop_
_entity.id
_entity.type
_entity.pdbx_description
1 polymer ?
#
loop_
_entity_poly.entity_id
_entity_poly.type
_entity_poly.pdbx_seq_one_letter_code
_entity_poly.pdbx_strand_id
1 'polypeptide(L)'
;MTGPILAGITKSFLDALNSGAVPTISSSWQNVEESECQRAFDTAIKVYMSAFDCTKPADEVSLRDAHDEAVQKSISVYNAIAVGVGSARQKHEVLLQNFCKKAFEDYKTNAFIEADIQCLNAIQNMERKLKAACQVDDAKIERVAIVLDNLLSEYEASVHGPAKWQKLSSFLQQSLQGPILHHATKLIDEASSDKNVLILKCCSMEDKMQMLHKKLEASEKFKTEYQNHYEDAINDLNKVSECYKSRITDLERKYNALEERYSSSLEMLDSAKQESLKWRRKYEETWNKKEVERPG
;
A
#
# COMPACT_ATOMS: atom_id res chain seq x y z
N MET A 1 47.09 -46.20 -54.16
CA MET A 1 48.21 -45.87 -53.25
C MET A 1 48.44 -44.38 -53.30
N THR A 2 48.45 -43.71 -52.14
CA THR A 2 48.83 -42.30 -52.02
C THR A 2 50.32 -42.19 -51.64
N GLY A 3 50.95 -41.04 -51.90
CA GLY A 3 52.37 -40.81 -51.58
C GLY A 3 52.76 -41.13 -50.12
N PRO A 4 51.95 -40.75 -49.10
CA PRO A 4 52.22 -41.09 -47.70
C PRO A 4 52.24 -42.60 -47.41
N ILE A 5 51.31 -43.36 -47.98
CA ILE A 5 51.24 -44.82 -47.82
C ILE A 5 52.51 -45.47 -48.38
N LEU A 6 52.96 -45.06 -49.57
CA LEU A 6 54.19 -45.59 -50.18
C LEU A 6 55.42 -45.28 -49.34
N ALA A 7 55.54 -44.04 -48.86
CA ALA A 7 56.64 -43.63 -47.98
C ALA A 7 56.68 -44.43 -46.67
N GLY A 8 55.52 -44.71 -46.07
CA GLY A 8 55.40 -45.53 -44.88
C GLY A 8 55.85 -46.99 -45.11
N ILE A 9 55.46 -47.58 -46.25
CA ILE A 9 55.90 -48.93 -46.63
C ILE A 9 57.43 -48.93 -46.84
N THR A 10 57.98 -48.01 -47.65
CA THR A 10 59.42 -47.94 -47.91
C THR A 10 60.23 -47.76 -46.62
N LYS A 11 59.75 -46.94 -45.69
CA LYS A 11 60.37 -46.75 -44.37
C LYS A 11 60.36 -48.04 -43.55
N SER A 12 59.22 -48.73 -43.45
CA SER A 12 59.12 -50.00 -42.72
C SER A 12 60.03 -51.09 -43.31
N PHE A 13 60.18 -51.12 -44.63
CA PHE A 13 61.11 -52.04 -45.31
C PHE A 13 62.57 -51.69 -45.01
N LEU A 14 62.93 -50.40 -45.05
CA LEU A 14 64.27 -49.93 -44.72
C LEU A 14 64.63 -50.21 -43.26
N ASP A 15 63.70 -50.01 -42.34
CA ASP A 15 63.89 -50.28 -40.91
C ASP A 15 64.07 -51.79 -40.63
N ALA A 16 63.33 -52.65 -41.34
CA ALA A 16 63.51 -54.10 -41.27
C ALA A 16 64.90 -54.54 -41.78
N LEU A 17 65.36 -53.97 -42.90
CA LEU A 17 66.70 -54.24 -43.43
C LEU A 17 67.79 -53.76 -42.47
N ASN A 18 67.66 -52.56 -41.90
CA ASN A 18 68.63 -51.99 -40.97
C ASN A 18 68.71 -52.75 -39.63
N SER A 19 67.64 -53.46 -39.24
CA SER A 19 67.59 -54.28 -38.03
C SER A 19 67.95 -55.76 -38.27
N GLY A 20 68.32 -56.13 -39.50
CA GLY A 20 68.68 -57.50 -39.87
C GLY A 20 67.49 -58.47 -39.99
N ALA A 21 66.26 -57.95 -39.99
CA ALA A 21 65.03 -58.73 -40.14
C ALA A 21 64.62 -58.85 -41.62
N VAL A 22 63.88 -59.91 -41.97
CA VAL A 22 63.31 -60.06 -43.32
C VAL A 22 62.07 -59.15 -43.46
N PRO A 23 62.06 -58.20 -44.40
CA PRO A 23 60.90 -57.33 -44.61
C PRO A 23 59.69 -58.16 -45.03
N THR A 24 58.60 -58.04 -44.27
CA THR A 24 57.34 -58.70 -44.59
C THR A 24 56.31 -57.66 -45.01
N ILE A 25 55.65 -57.89 -46.15
CA ILE A 25 54.62 -56.98 -46.69
C ILE A 25 53.47 -56.83 -45.68
N SER A 26 53.06 -57.91 -45.02
CA SER A 26 51.98 -57.90 -44.04
C SER A 26 52.26 -57.01 -42.83
N SER A 27 53.46 -57.10 -42.22
CA SER A 27 53.81 -56.27 -41.07
C SER A 27 54.01 -54.81 -41.47
N SER A 28 54.58 -54.56 -42.64
CA SER A 28 54.75 -53.21 -43.19
C SER A 28 53.40 -52.56 -43.50
N TRP A 29 52.44 -53.32 -44.02
CA TRP A 29 51.08 -52.84 -44.25
C TRP A 29 50.35 -52.55 -42.94
N GLN A 30 50.47 -53.42 -41.93
CA GLN A 30 49.86 -53.22 -40.62
C GLN A 30 50.37 -51.95 -39.92
N ASN A 31 51.67 -51.68 -40.01
CA ASN A 31 52.27 -50.46 -39.44
C ASN A 31 51.76 -49.19 -40.16
N VAL A 32 51.61 -49.26 -41.48
CA VAL A 32 51.08 -48.15 -42.28
C VAL A 32 49.59 -47.93 -42.01
N GLU A 33 48.82 -49.02 -41.89
CA GLU A 33 47.41 -48.97 -41.50
C GLU A 33 47.23 -48.30 -40.13
N GLU A 34 48.01 -48.70 -39.11
CA GLU A 34 47.94 -48.09 -37.78
C GLU A 34 48.34 -46.61 -37.81
N SER A 35 49.44 -46.26 -38.49
CA SER A 35 49.92 -44.86 -38.57
C SER A 35 48.95 -43.94 -39.32
N GLU A 36 48.35 -44.42 -40.41
CA GLU A 36 47.38 -43.64 -41.18
C GLU A 36 46.03 -43.53 -40.46
N CYS A 37 45.58 -44.59 -39.77
CA CYS A 37 44.39 -44.53 -38.92
C CYS A 37 44.58 -43.58 -37.72
N GLN A 38 45.76 -43.58 -37.09
CA GLN A 38 46.09 -42.62 -36.02
C GLN A 38 46.08 -41.18 -36.56
N ARG A 39 46.68 -40.94 -37.73
CA ARG A 39 46.66 -39.62 -38.38
C ARG A 39 45.24 -39.18 -38.75
N ALA A 40 44.41 -40.10 -39.24
CA ALA A 40 43.00 -39.86 -39.52
C ALA A 40 42.23 -39.48 -38.25
N PHE A 41 42.46 -40.21 -37.16
CA PHE A 41 41.87 -39.95 -35.84
C PHE A 41 42.25 -38.56 -35.31
N ASP A 42 43.54 -38.21 -35.29
CA ASP A 42 44.02 -36.91 -34.80
C ASP A 42 43.46 -35.75 -35.63
N THR A 43 43.30 -35.96 -36.95
CA THR A 43 42.72 -34.97 -37.86
C THR A 43 41.21 -34.83 -37.62
N ALA A 44 40.50 -35.95 -37.46
CA ALA A 44 39.07 -35.97 -37.17
C ALA A 44 38.73 -35.28 -35.84
N ILE A 45 39.53 -35.50 -34.79
CA ILE A 45 39.40 -34.78 -33.51
C ILE A 45 39.52 -33.27 -33.69
N LYS A 46 40.50 -32.80 -34.45
CA LYS A 46 40.67 -31.36 -34.72
C LYS A 46 39.46 -30.78 -35.44
N VAL A 47 38.93 -31.50 -36.42
CA VAL A 47 37.72 -31.10 -37.15
C VAL A 47 36.52 -31.04 -36.21
N TYR A 48 36.31 -32.06 -35.38
CA TYR A 48 35.26 -32.06 -34.36
C TYR A 48 35.36 -30.84 -33.44
N MET A 49 36.54 -30.59 -32.87
CA MET A 49 36.76 -29.48 -31.94
C MET A 49 36.61 -28.10 -32.59
N SER A 50 36.89 -27.98 -33.89
CA SER A 50 36.66 -26.74 -34.64
C SER A 50 35.21 -26.54 -35.07
N ALA A 51 34.46 -27.64 -35.29
CA ALA A 51 33.08 -27.61 -35.76
C ALA A 51 32.06 -27.50 -34.63
N PHE A 52 32.38 -28.07 -33.47
CA PHE A 52 31.55 -28.01 -32.28
C PHE A 52 31.76 -26.68 -31.55
N ASP A 53 30.86 -25.73 -31.81
CA ASP A 53 30.91 -24.40 -31.20
C ASP A 53 30.43 -24.43 -29.75
N CYS A 54 31.39 -24.43 -28.83
CA CYS A 54 31.16 -24.40 -27.38
C CYS A 54 30.71 -23.03 -26.84
N THR A 55 30.53 -22.00 -27.68
CA THR A 55 30.19 -20.64 -27.22
C THR A 55 28.68 -20.35 -27.18
N LYS A 56 27.85 -21.26 -27.73
CA LYS A 56 26.40 -21.05 -27.84
C LYS A 56 25.67 -21.44 -26.54
N PRO A 57 24.55 -20.77 -26.22
CA PRO A 57 23.77 -21.06 -25.01
C PRO A 57 23.24 -22.51 -25.00
N ALA A 58 23.13 -23.07 -23.80
CA ALA A 58 22.71 -24.43 -23.52
C ALA A 58 21.20 -24.68 -23.79
N ASP A 59 20.78 -24.57 -25.04
CA ASP A 59 19.52 -25.18 -25.50
C ASP A 59 19.78 -26.63 -25.91
N GLU A 60 19.10 -27.58 -25.26
CA GLU A 60 19.42 -29.01 -25.38
C GLU A 60 19.23 -29.55 -26.80
N VAL A 61 18.25 -29.02 -27.53
CA VAL A 61 17.96 -29.41 -28.92
C VAL A 61 19.03 -28.87 -29.86
N SER A 62 19.27 -27.55 -29.80
CA SER A 62 20.29 -26.90 -30.63
C SER A 62 21.70 -27.46 -30.39
N LEU A 63 22.02 -27.82 -29.15
CA LEU A 63 23.31 -28.40 -28.78
C LEU A 63 23.50 -29.82 -29.33
N ARG A 64 22.42 -30.62 -29.35
CA ARG A 64 22.45 -31.97 -29.92
C ARG A 64 22.61 -31.93 -31.43
N ASP A 65 21.89 -31.05 -32.11
CA ASP A 65 22.00 -30.88 -33.57
C ASP A 65 23.42 -30.44 -33.96
N ALA A 66 24.01 -29.51 -33.21
CA ALA A 66 25.39 -29.07 -33.42
C ALA A 66 26.42 -30.19 -33.17
N HIS A 67 26.17 -31.05 -32.17
CA HIS A 67 26.99 -32.24 -31.92
C HIS A 67 26.91 -33.22 -33.09
N ASP A 68 25.71 -33.56 -33.54
CA ASP A 68 25.49 -34.52 -34.61
C ASP A 68 26.12 -34.03 -35.93
N GLU A 69 26.01 -32.73 -36.24
CA GLU A 69 26.68 -32.13 -37.39
C GLU A 69 28.22 -32.21 -37.28
N ALA A 70 28.78 -31.89 -36.11
CA ALA A 70 30.22 -31.95 -35.86
C ALA A 70 30.76 -33.39 -35.90
N VAL A 71 30.01 -34.35 -35.36
CA VAL A 71 30.30 -35.79 -35.44
C VAL A 71 30.29 -36.26 -36.88
N GLN A 72 29.27 -35.90 -37.67
CA GLN A 72 29.18 -36.29 -39.06
C GLN A 72 30.35 -35.74 -39.89
N LYS A 73 30.73 -34.47 -39.68
CA LYS A 73 31.92 -33.87 -40.29
C LYS A 73 33.20 -34.62 -39.91
N SER A 74 33.39 -34.89 -38.62
CA SER A 74 34.54 -35.63 -38.08
C SER A 74 34.67 -37.03 -38.68
N ILE A 75 33.57 -37.80 -38.68
CA ILE A 75 33.53 -39.17 -39.23
C ILE A 75 33.76 -39.17 -40.75
N SER A 76 33.23 -38.17 -41.48
CA SER A 76 33.46 -38.06 -42.92
C SER A 76 34.94 -37.86 -43.25
N VAL A 77 35.65 -37.04 -42.47
CA VAL A 77 37.09 -36.79 -42.62
C VAL A 77 37.90 -38.02 -42.22
N TYR A 78 37.51 -38.69 -41.12
CA TYR A 78 38.12 -39.94 -40.72
C TYR A 78 38.03 -41.00 -41.82
N ASN A 79 36.84 -41.22 -42.40
CA ASN A 79 36.61 -42.20 -43.45
C ASN A 79 37.33 -41.88 -44.76
N ALA A 80 37.61 -40.61 -45.04
CA ALA A 80 38.37 -40.20 -46.22
C ALA A 80 39.89 -40.41 -46.08
N ILE A 81 40.42 -40.37 -44.85
CA ILE A 81 41.87 -40.46 -44.57
C ILE A 81 42.26 -41.87 -44.12
N ALA A 82 41.43 -42.55 -43.33
CA ALA A 82 41.71 -43.87 -42.79
C ALA A 82 41.86 -44.89 -43.91
N VAL A 83 42.89 -45.73 -43.78
CA VAL A 83 43.26 -46.75 -44.77
C VAL A 83 42.94 -48.12 -44.18
N GLY A 84 42.56 -49.06 -45.04
CA GLY A 84 42.32 -50.45 -44.64
C GLY A 84 40.87 -50.74 -44.21
N VAL A 85 40.64 -52.02 -43.94
CA VAL A 85 39.38 -52.59 -43.43
C VAL A 85 39.64 -53.49 -42.21
N GLY A 86 40.85 -53.37 -41.62
CA GLY A 86 41.31 -54.21 -40.52
C GLY A 86 40.85 -53.72 -39.15
N SER A 87 41.32 -54.42 -38.12
CA SER A 87 41.01 -54.15 -36.72
C SER A 87 41.54 -52.79 -36.23
N ALA A 88 42.63 -52.28 -36.82
CA ALA A 88 43.22 -50.98 -36.51
C ALA A 88 42.24 -49.83 -36.82
N ARG A 89 41.60 -49.85 -38.00
CA ARG A 89 40.60 -48.86 -38.39
C ARG A 89 39.39 -48.88 -37.45
N GLN A 90 38.86 -50.06 -37.14
CA GLN A 90 37.72 -50.19 -36.24
C GLN A 90 38.05 -49.69 -34.83
N LYS A 91 39.24 -50.00 -34.33
CA LYS A 91 39.72 -49.51 -33.03
C LYS A 91 39.72 -47.98 -32.96
N HIS A 92 40.31 -47.31 -33.96
CA HIS A 92 40.39 -45.84 -33.99
C HIS A 92 39.04 -45.19 -34.26
N GLU A 93 38.14 -45.84 -34.99
CA GLU A 93 36.75 -45.38 -35.18
C GLU A 93 35.96 -45.41 -33.87
N VAL A 94 36.06 -46.50 -33.10
CA VAL A 94 35.44 -46.61 -31.77
C VAL A 94 36.03 -45.59 -30.81
N LEU A 95 37.35 -45.37 -30.83
CA LEU A 95 37.99 -44.33 -30.04
C LEU A 95 37.47 -42.93 -30.41
N LEU A 96 37.25 -42.65 -31.70
CA LEU A 96 36.73 -41.37 -32.17
C LEU A 96 35.30 -41.12 -31.68
N GLN A 97 34.43 -42.13 -31.80
CA GLN A 97 33.05 -42.05 -31.31
C GLN A 97 33.00 -41.84 -29.80
N ASN A 98 33.82 -42.60 -29.05
CA ASN A 98 33.93 -42.44 -27.59
C ASN A 98 34.45 -41.06 -27.20
N PHE A 99 35.43 -40.53 -27.95
CA PHE A 99 35.97 -39.20 -27.72
C PHE A 99 34.90 -38.11 -27.94
N CYS A 100 34.19 -38.15 -29.07
CA CYS A 100 33.14 -37.18 -29.37
C CYS A 100 32.03 -37.22 -28.33
N LYS A 101 31.59 -38.44 -27.94
CA LYS A 101 30.59 -38.63 -26.89
C LYS A 101 31.06 -38.06 -25.56
N LYS A 102 32.29 -38.35 -25.14
CA LYS A 102 32.85 -37.84 -23.89
C LYS A 102 32.96 -36.32 -23.89
N ALA A 103 33.51 -35.75 -24.97
CA ALA A 103 33.65 -34.30 -25.10
C ALA A 103 32.30 -33.57 -25.05
N PHE A 104 31.26 -34.16 -25.64
CA PHE A 104 29.90 -33.64 -25.57
C PHE A 104 29.32 -33.67 -24.16
N GLU A 105 29.42 -34.81 -23.46
CA GLU A 105 28.90 -34.93 -22.09
C GLU A 105 29.64 -34.02 -21.10
N ASP A 106 30.97 -33.89 -21.25
CA ASP A 106 31.79 -32.99 -20.43
C ASP A 106 31.37 -31.53 -20.66
N TYR A 107 31.16 -31.12 -21.93
CA TYR A 107 30.67 -29.78 -22.26
C TYR A 107 29.26 -29.54 -21.73
N LYS A 108 28.32 -30.47 -21.98
CA LYS A 108 26.93 -30.39 -21.52
C LYS A 108 26.86 -30.21 -20.01
N THR A 109 27.64 -31.00 -19.27
CA THR A 109 27.68 -30.93 -17.81
C THR A 109 28.20 -29.56 -17.34
N ASN A 110 29.30 -29.07 -17.93
CA ASN A 110 29.87 -27.77 -17.59
C ASN A 110 28.91 -26.62 -17.92
N ALA A 111 28.28 -26.64 -19.10
CA ALA A 111 27.32 -25.64 -19.53
C ALA A 111 26.09 -25.61 -18.62
N PHE A 112 25.61 -26.76 -18.15
CA PHE A 112 24.50 -26.84 -17.21
C PHE A 112 24.86 -26.34 -15.82
N ILE A 113 26.07 -26.63 -15.33
CA ILE A 113 26.56 -26.10 -14.05
C ILE A 113 26.69 -24.58 -14.12
N GLU A 114 27.26 -24.04 -15.20
CA GLU A 114 27.40 -22.59 -15.39
C GLU A 114 26.02 -21.91 -15.47
N ALA A 115 25.09 -22.48 -16.23
CA ALA A 115 23.71 -22.00 -16.28
C ALA A 115 23.03 -22.02 -14.89
N ASP A 116 23.28 -23.06 -14.09
CA ASP A 116 22.76 -23.16 -12.72
C ASP A 116 23.29 -22.07 -11.79
N ILE A 117 24.61 -21.80 -11.87
CA ILE A 117 25.28 -20.72 -11.13
C ILE A 117 24.73 -19.35 -11.56
N GLN A 118 24.54 -19.12 -12.85
CA GLN A 118 23.94 -17.89 -13.36
C GLN A 118 22.51 -17.69 -12.84
N CYS A 119 21.68 -18.74 -12.84
CA CYS A 119 20.34 -18.70 -12.25
C CYS A 119 20.40 -18.30 -10.76
N LEU A 120 21.29 -18.92 -9.97
CA LEU A 120 21.43 -18.64 -8.54
C LEU A 120 21.86 -17.20 -8.28
N ASN A 121 22.86 -16.70 -9.02
CA ASN A 121 23.34 -15.33 -8.88
C ASN A 121 22.27 -14.32 -9.25
N ALA A 122 21.50 -14.57 -10.32
CA ALA A 122 20.40 -13.72 -10.73
C ALA A 122 19.29 -13.69 -9.67
N ILE A 123 18.89 -14.85 -9.14
CA ILE A 123 17.88 -14.95 -8.06
C ILE A 123 18.35 -14.22 -6.79
N GLN A 124 19.59 -14.41 -6.37
CA GLN A 124 20.13 -13.69 -5.19
C GLN A 124 20.16 -12.17 -5.41
N ASN A 125 20.38 -11.71 -6.64
CA ASN A 125 20.28 -10.29 -6.96
C ASN A 125 18.82 -9.79 -6.90
N MET A 126 17.89 -10.55 -7.49
CA MET A 126 16.46 -10.25 -7.43
C MET A 126 15.96 -10.20 -5.99
N GLU A 127 16.33 -11.17 -5.14
CA GLU A 127 15.98 -11.19 -3.72
C GLU A 127 16.46 -9.95 -2.98
N ARG A 128 17.71 -9.53 -3.20
CA ARG A 128 18.26 -8.32 -2.56
C ARG A 128 17.51 -7.08 -3.00
N LYS A 129 17.27 -6.92 -4.31
CA LYS A 129 16.54 -5.78 -4.87
C LYS A 129 15.08 -5.75 -4.39
N LEU A 130 14.40 -6.89 -4.34
CA LEU A 130 13.03 -7.00 -3.85
C LEU A 130 12.93 -6.70 -2.35
N LYS A 131 13.82 -7.26 -1.54
CA LYS A 131 13.88 -6.96 -0.10
C LYS A 131 14.10 -5.47 0.15
N ALA A 132 15.01 -4.84 -0.59
CA ALA A 132 15.24 -3.40 -0.50
C ALA A 132 13.98 -2.60 -0.85
N ALA A 133 13.24 -2.99 -1.89
CA ALA A 133 12.00 -2.33 -2.28
C ALA A 133 10.90 -2.44 -1.19
N CYS A 134 10.81 -3.58 -0.50
CA CYS A 134 9.89 -3.76 0.64
C CYS A 134 10.30 -2.97 1.90
N GLN A 135 11.58 -2.65 2.07
CA GLN A 135 12.08 -1.94 3.26
C GLN A 135 11.92 -0.43 3.20
N VAL A 136 11.57 0.15 2.04
CA VAL A 136 11.33 1.58 1.93
C VAL A 136 10.08 1.95 2.72
N ASP A 137 10.20 2.94 3.62
CA ASP A 137 9.07 3.43 4.41
C ASP A 137 7.97 3.99 3.48
N ASP A 138 6.71 3.65 3.76
CA ASP A 138 5.53 3.96 2.92
C ASP A 138 5.62 3.40 1.48
N ALA A 139 6.38 2.31 1.26
CA ALA A 139 6.37 1.61 0.00
C ALA A 139 4.99 1.04 -0.30
N LYS A 140 4.29 1.62 -1.28
CA LYS A 140 3.05 1.04 -1.80
C LYS A 140 3.35 -0.33 -2.43
N ILE A 141 2.47 -1.30 -2.18
CA ILE A 141 2.53 -2.65 -2.78
C ILE A 141 2.64 -2.56 -4.32
N GLU A 142 1.99 -1.59 -4.94
CA GLU A 142 2.08 -1.32 -6.38
C GLU A 142 3.53 -1.07 -6.85
N ARG A 143 4.33 -0.31 -6.09
CA ARG A 143 5.74 -0.08 -6.43
C ARG A 143 6.57 -1.36 -6.31
N VAL A 144 6.29 -2.18 -5.30
CA VAL A 144 6.96 -3.48 -5.11
C VAL A 144 6.63 -4.42 -6.27
N ALA A 145 5.37 -4.43 -6.75
CA ALA A 145 4.95 -5.21 -7.90
C ALA A 145 5.67 -4.79 -9.19
N ILE A 146 5.81 -3.48 -9.44
CA ILE A 146 6.56 -2.96 -10.61
C ILE A 146 8.04 -3.37 -10.54
N VAL A 147 8.67 -3.31 -9.36
CA VAL A 147 10.05 -3.77 -9.20
C VAL A 147 10.15 -5.27 -9.50
N LEU A 148 9.22 -6.09 -8.97
CA LEU A 148 9.20 -7.52 -9.23
C LEU A 148 9.05 -7.82 -10.74
N ASP A 149 8.15 -7.13 -11.44
CA ASP A 149 7.92 -7.30 -12.87
C ASP A 149 9.17 -6.99 -13.72
N ASN A 150 9.86 -5.89 -13.41
CA ASN A 150 11.13 -5.54 -14.06
C ASN A 150 12.22 -6.60 -13.81
N LEU A 151 12.30 -7.12 -12.58
CA LEU A 151 13.24 -8.17 -12.23
C LEU A 151 12.94 -9.47 -12.98
N LEU A 152 11.67 -9.81 -13.15
CA LEU A 152 11.25 -10.99 -13.90
C LEU A 152 11.60 -10.86 -15.38
N SER A 153 11.37 -9.68 -15.96
CA SER A 153 11.75 -9.38 -17.35
C SER A 153 13.27 -9.47 -17.56
N GLU A 154 14.07 -8.94 -16.62
CA GLU A 154 15.54 -9.04 -16.65
C GLU A 154 16.00 -10.50 -16.56
N TYR A 155 15.40 -11.30 -15.67
CA TYR A 155 15.72 -12.72 -15.51
C TYR A 155 15.32 -13.54 -16.74
N GLU A 156 14.16 -13.26 -17.33
CA GLU A 156 13.70 -13.96 -18.52
C GLU A 156 14.64 -13.73 -19.71
N ALA A 157 15.15 -12.51 -19.88
CA ALA A 157 16.06 -12.15 -20.96
C ALA A 157 17.51 -12.62 -20.75
N SER A 158 17.99 -12.68 -19.52
CA SER A 158 19.42 -12.91 -19.22
C SER A 158 19.78 -14.34 -18.84
N VAL A 159 18.82 -15.13 -18.34
CA VAL A 159 19.09 -16.46 -17.78
C VAL A 159 18.59 -17.55 -18.72
N HIS A 160 19.41 -18.58 -18.90
CA HIS A 160 19.09 -19.78 -19.68
C HIS A 160 19.39 -21.04 -18.88
N GLY A 161 18.87 -22.18 -19.34
CA GLY A 161 19.17 -23.49 -18.78
C GLY A 161 17.95 -24.25 -18.27
N PRO A 162 18.12 -25.56 -18.02
CA PRO A 162 17.01 -26.47 -17.73
C PRO A 162 16.31 -26.15 -16.39
N ALA A 163 17.06 -25.65 -15.40
CA ALA A 163 16.53 -25.32 -14.08
C ALA A 163 15.89 -23.92 -14.00
N LYS A 164 15.93 -23.11 -15.08
CA LYS A 164 15.52 -21.69 -15.09
C LYS A 164 14.16 -21.47 -14.45
N TRP A 165 13.14 -22.20 -14.93
CA TRP A 165 11.75 -22.01 -14.52
C TRP A 165 11.46 -22.60 -13.14
N GLN A 166 12.09 -23.73 -12.82
CA GLN A 166 11.96 -24.34 -11.50
C GLN A 166 12.48 -23.41 -10.41
N LYS A 167 13.68 -22.85 -10.58
CA LYS A 167 14.26 -21.93 -9.60
C LYS A 167 13.48 -20.62 -9.52
N LEU A 168 13.01 -20.10 -10.66
CA LEU A 168 12.18 -18.91 -10.68
C LEU A 168 10.87 -19.12 -9.92
N SER A 169 10.21 -20.27 -10.12
CA SER A 169 8.99 -20.63 -9.40
C SER A 169 9.22 -20.70 -7.89
N SER A 170 10.33 -21.32 -7.45
CA SER A 170 10.69 -21.37 -6.04
C SER A 170 10.95 -19.98 -5.45
N PHE A 171 11.66 -19.11 -6.19
CA PHE A 171 11.90 -17.72 -5.80
C PHE A 171 10.59 -16.94 -5.65
N LEU A 172 9.66 -17.04 -6.61
CA LEU A 172 8.36 -16.37 -6.55
C LEU A 172 7.55 -16.82 -5.35
N GLN A 173 7.51 -18.13 -5.09
CA GLN A 173 6.81 -18.68 -3.94
C GLN A 173 7.39 -18.15 -2.61
N GLN A 174 8.72 -18.16 -2.47
CA GLN A 174 9.40 -17.67 -1.26
C GLN A 174 9.25 -16.14 -1.09
N SER A 175 9.28 -15.39 -2.19
CA SER A 175 9.10 -13.94 -2.19
C SER A 175 7.70 -13.53 -1.75
N LEU A 176 6.69 -14.24 -2.25
CA LEU A 176 5.29 -14.04 -1.86
C LEU A 176 5.05 -14.39 -0.39
N GLN A 177 5.62 -15.52 0.10
CA GLN A 177 5.45 -15.95 1.50
C GLN A 177 6.31 -15.19 2.50
N GLY A 178 7.40 -14.55 2.05
CA GLY A 178 8.35 -13.86 2.91
C GLY A 178 8.18 -12.33 2.86
N PRO A 179 9.05 -11.62 2.12
CA PRO A 179 9.13 -10.15 2.17
C PRO A 179 7.85 -9.44 1.75
N ILE A 180 7.11 -9.97 0.76
CA ILE A 180 5.88 -9.32 0.27
C ILE A 180 4.76 -9.49 1.30
N LEU A 181 4.54 -10.70 1.81
CA LEU A 181 3.56 -10.95 2.87
C LEU A 181 3.88 -10.11 4.11
N HIS A 182 5.13 -10.12 4.56
CA HIS A 182 5.55 -9.38 5.74
C HIS A 182 5.29 -7.87 5.60
N HIS A 183 5.60 -7.30 4.43
CA HIS A 183 5.33 -5.90 4.15
C HIS A 183 3.84 -5.59 4.11
N ALA A 184 3.03 -6.45 3.49
CA ALA A 184 1.58 -6.30 3.48
C ALA A 184 0.98 -6.35 4.89
N THR A 185 1.44 -7.28 5.74
CA THR A 185 1.01 -7.36 7.14
C THR A 185 1.41 -6.10 7.91
N LYS A 186 2.65 -5.60 7.73
CA LYS A 186 3.10 -4.34 8.34
C LYS A 186 2.18 -3.16 8.00
N LEU A 187 1.83 -3.00 6.72
CA LEU A 187 0.90 -1.94 6.28
C LEU A 187 -0.50 -2.09 6.90
N ILE A 188 -0.99 -3.32 7.06
CA ILE A 188 -2.28 -3.61 7.71
C ILE A 188 -2.23 -3.25 9.21
N ASP A 189 -1.14 -3.59 9.89
CA ASP A 189 -0.94 -3.29 11.30
C ASP A 189 -0.82 -1.78 11.56
N GLU A 190 -0.09 -1.06 10.69
CA GLU A 190 0.00 0.41 10.72
C GLU A 190 -1.37 1.06 10.54
N ALA A 191 -2.13 0.66 9.52
CA ALA A 191 -3.48 1.16 9.29
C ALA A 191 -4.44 0.83 10.47
N SER A 192 -4.26 -0.34 11.10
CA SER A 192 -5.02 -0.74 12.28
C SER A 192 -4.67 0.12 13.51
N SER A 193 -3.40 0.46 13.69
CA SER A 193 -2.93 1.37 14.73
C SER A 193 -3.52 2.77 14.55
N ASP A 194 -3.45 3.32 13.33
CA ASP A 194 -4.01 4.62 13.00
C ASP A 194 -5.51 4.69 13.24
N LYS A 195 -6.24 3.62 12.85
CA LYS A 195 -7.66 3.47 13.15
C LYS A 195 -7.92 3.53 14.66
N ASN A 196 -7.14 2.85 15.49
CA ASN A 196 -7.30 2.87 16.95
C ASN A 196 -7.03 4.26 17.54
N VAL A 197 -6.01 4.96 17.05
CA VAL A 197 -5.73 6.35 17.46
C VAL A 197 -6.90 7.27 17.11
N LEU A 198 -7.50 7.11 15.92
CA LEU A 198 -8.68 7.86 15.52
C LEU A 198 -9.90 7.54 16.40
N ILE A 199 -10.15 6.26 16.71
CA ILE A 199 -11.24 5.85 17.62
C ILE A 199 -11.08 6.54 18.98
N LEU A 200 -9.89 6.51 19.57
CA LEU A 200 -9.63 7.16 20.86
C LEU A 200 -9.89 8.68 20.81
N LYS A 201 -9.49 9.34 19.71
CA LYS A 201 -9.79 10.77 19.49
C LYS A 201 -11.29 11.03 19.38
N CYS A 202 -12.03 10.19 18.66
CA CYS A 202 -13.49 10.28 18.54
C CYS A 202 -14.17 10.14 19.91
N CYS A 203 -13.81 9.12 20.70
CA CYS A 203 -14.35 8.93 22.04
C CYS A 203 -14.06 10.14 22.95
N SER A 204 -12.83 10.65 22.94
CA SER A 204 -12.47 11.84 23.72
C SER A 204 -13.26 13.08 23.30
N MET A 205 -13.55 13.23 22.01
CA MET A 205 -14.38 14.33 21.50
C MET A 205 -15.83 14.19 21.96
N GLU A 206 -16.35 12.96 21.95
CA GLU A 206 -17.70 12.64 22.38
C GLU A 206 -17.91 12.94 23.87
N ASP A 207 -16.95 12.58 24.73
CA ASP A 207 -16.97 12.93 26.16
C ASP A 207 -17.00 14.44 26.38
N LYS A 208 -16.18 15.20 25.62
CA LYS A 208 -16.17 16.68 25.67
C LYS A 208 -17.50 17.26 25.24
N MET A 209 -18.09 16.71 24.18
CA MET A 209 -19.39 17.13 23.68
C MET A 209 -20.50 16.88 24.71
N GLN A 210 -20.48 15.72 25.36
CA GLN A 210 -21.43 15.38 26.43
C GLN A 210 -21.28 16.32 27.64
N MET A 211 -20.05 16.65 28.02
CA MET A 211 -19.76 17.62 29.09
C MET A 211 -20.27 19.02 28.76
N LEU A 212 -20.05 19.49 27.53
CA LEU A 212 -20.57 20.79 27.08
C LEU A 212 -22.09 20.80 27.03
N HIS A 213 -22.70 19.71 26.58
CA HIS A 213 -24.15 19.57 26.55
C HIS A 213 -24.77 19.67 27.94
N LYS A 214 -24.21 18.96 28.94
CA LYS A 214 -24.66 19.07 30.34
C LYS A 214 -24.52 20.50 30.89
N LYS A 215 -23.44 21.21 30.55
CA LYS A 215 -23.26 22.62 30.94
C LYS A 215 -24.31 23.53 30.29
N LEU A 216 -24.61 23.29 29.02
CA LEU A 216 -25.64 24.03 28.29
C LEU A 216 -27.02 23.81 28.92
N GLU A 217 -27.42 22.56 29.15
CA GLU A 217 -28.70 22.24 29.79
C GLU A 217 -28.84 22.89 31.17
N ALA A 218 -27.77 22.87 31.99
CA ALA A 218 -27.78 23.54 33.29
C ALA A 218 -27.94 25.06 33.15
N SER A 219 -27.23 25.69 32.21
CA SER A 219 -27.35 27.12 31.93
C SER A 219 -28.75 27.50 31.43
N GLU A 220 -29.38 26.65 30.61
CA GLU A 220 -30.74 26.85 30.12
C GLU A 220 -31.75 26.77 31.25
N LYS A 221 -31.61 25.79 32.15
CA LYS A 221 -32.46 25.69 33.35
C LYS A 221 -32.35 26.94 34.22
N PHE A 222 -31.13 27.39 34.54
CA PHE A 222 -30.93 28.63 35.29
C PHE A 222 -31.57 29.83 34.60
N LYS A 223 -31.41 29.97 33.27
CA LYS A 223 -32.05 31.04 32.51
C LYS A 223 -33.58 30.99 32.65
N THR A 224 -34.19 29.82 32.54
CA THR A 224 -35.66 29.67 32.69
C THR A 224 -36.13 30.00 34.10
N GLU A 225 -35.38 29.62 35.13
CA GLU A 225 -35.69 29.96 36.53
C GLU A 225 -35.65 31.48 36.75
N TYR A 226 -34.59 32.15 36.28
CA TYR A 226 -34.50 33.61 36.34
C TYR A 226 -35.66 34.29 35.60
N GLN A 227 -36.00 33.79 34.42
CA GLN A 227 -37.11 34.34 33.64
C GLN A 227 -38.43 34.22 34.38
N ASN A 228 -38.71 33.09 35.03
CA ASN A 228 -39.91 32.89 35.85
C ASN A 228 -39.91 33.84 37.06
N HIS A 229 -38.79 34.00 37.75
CA HIS A 229 -38.69 34.94 38.88
C HIS A 229 -39.00 36.39 38.48
N TYR A 230 -38.50 36.82 37.32
CA TYR A 230 -38.83 38.15 36.80
C TYR A 230 -40.31 38.27 36.44
N GLU A 231 -40.89 37.24 35.83
CA GLU A 231 -42.33 37.22 35.49
C GLU A 231 -43.21 37.28 36.75
N ASP A 232 -42.87 36.51 37.79
CA ASP A 232 -43.57 36.53 39.08
C ASP A 232 -43.49 37.91 39.73
N ALA A 233 -42.30 38.54 39.75
CA ALA A 233 -42.10 39.88 40.29
C ALA A 233 -42.90 40.95 39.51
N ILE A 234 -42.97 40.83 38.18
CA ILE A 234 -43.80 41.71 37.33
C ILE A 234 -45.28 41.52 37.68
N ASN A 235 -45.75 40.27 37.82
CA ASN A 235 -47.12 39.97 38.18
C ASN A 235 -47.51 40.53 39.55
N ASP A 236 -46.64 40.40 40.56
CA ASP A 236 -46.89 40.97 41.88
C ASP A 236 -46.89 42.49 41.87
N LEU A 237 -45.99 43.12 41.10
CA LEU A 237 -45.99 44.57 40.92
C LEU A 237 -47.27 45.05 40.24
N ASN A 238 -47.79 44.31 39.25
CA ASN A 238 -49.07 44.59 38.61
C ASN A 238 -50.25 44.50 39.60
N LYS A 239 -50.30 43.44 40.44
CA LYS A 239 -51.33 43.31 41.50
C LYS A 239 -51.29 44.48 42.49
N VAL A 240 -50.09 44.86 42.93
CA VAL A 240 -49.91 46.01 43.82
C VAL A 240 -50.36 47.30 43.13
N SER A 241 -50.00 47.50 41.86
CA SER A 241 -50.45 48.63 41.05
C SER A 241 -51.98 48.70 40.96
N GLU A 242 -52.66 47.58 40.71
CA GLU A 242 -54.12 47.50 40.70
C GLU A 242 -54.76 47.81 42.06
N CYS A 243 -54.15 47.33 43.16
CA CYS A 243 -54.59 47.65 44.52
C CYS A 243 -54.45 49.15 44.82
N TYR A 244 -53.34 49.78 44.41
CA TYR A 244 -53.18 51.23 44.55
C TYR A 244 -54.16 52.00 43.69
N LYS A 245 -54.37 51.60 42.43
CA LYS A 245 -55.37 52.21 41.55
C LYS A 245 -56.77 52.14 42.15
N SER A 246 -57.18 50.96 42.66
CA SER A 246 -58.49 50.82 43.29
C SER A 246 -58.62 51.69 44.55
N ARG A 247 -57.58 51.76 45.40
CA ARG A 247 -57.58 52.63 46.57
C ARG A 247 -57.62 54.12 46.23
N ILE A 248 -56.93 54.54 45.18
CA ILE A 248 -57.02 55.92 44.65
C ILE A 248 -58.45 56.21 44.22
N THR A 249 -59.09 55.34 43.42
CA THR A 249 -60.49 55.56 42.99
C THR A 249 -61.49 55.57 44.15
N ASP A 250 -61.23 54.83 45.23
CA ASP A 250 -62.06 54.87 46.45
C ASP A 250 -61.88 56.18 47.23
N LEU A 251 -60.63 56.66 47.34
CA LEU A 251 -60.32 57.94 47.97
C LEU A 251 -60.91 59.11 47.19
N GLU A 252 -60.80 59.11 45.86
CA GLU A 252 -61.43 60.11 44.99
C GLU A 252 -62.95 60.14 45.20
N ARG A 253 -63.61 58.97 45.25
CA ARG A 253 -65.05 58.87 45.56
C ARG A 253 -65.38 59.46 46.94
N LYS A 254 -64.60 59.14 47.97
CA LYS A 254 -64.78 59.68 49.33
C LYS A 254 -64.55 61.19 49.40
N TYR A 255 -63.54 61.69 48.70
CA TYR A 255 -63.23 63.11 48.60
C TYR A 255 -64.41 63.87 47.96
N ASN A 256 -64.88 63.41 46.80
CA ASN A 256 -66.03 64.02 46.12
C ASN A 256 -67.28 64.02 47.01
N ALA A 257 -67.57 62.91 47.71
CA ALA A 257 -68.69 62.84 48.64
C ALA A 257 -68.56 63.78 49.85
N LEU A 258 -67.34 63.99 50.35
CA LEU A 258 -67.07 64.94 51.43
C LEU A 258 -67.20 66.38 50.95
N GLU A 259 -66.72 66.69 49.74
CA GLU A 259 -66.82 67.99 49.09
C GLU A 259 -68.29 68.39 48.84
N GLU A 260 -69.12 67.45 48.37
CA GLU A 260 -70.56 67.64 48.25
C GLU A 260 -71.22 67.93 49.61
N ARG A 261 -70.86 67.18 50.67
CA ARG A 261 -71.38 67.41 52.03
C ARG A 261 -70.94 68.76 52.59
N TYR A 262 -69.68 69.15 52.36
CA TYR A 262 -69.15 70.44 52.78
C TYR A 262 -69.90 71.57 52.08
N SER A 263 -70.08 71.46 50.77
CA SER A 263 -70.85 72.43 49.96
C SER A 263 -72.29 72.54 50.47
N SER A 264 -72.97 71.41 50.71
CA SER A 264 -74.32 71.39 51.29
C SER A 264 -74.38 72.01 52.69
N SER A 265 -73.40 71.74 53.54
CA SER A 265 -73.33 72.33 54.89
C SER A 265 -73.07 73.84 54.84
N LEU A 266 -72.26 74.29 53.89
CA LEU A 266 -71.99 75.71 53.65
C LEU A 266 -73.26 76.43 53.18
N GLU A 267 -74.01 75.84 52.24
CA GLU A 267 -75.32 76.35 51.80
C GLU A 267 -76.34 76.40 52.95
N MET A 268 -76.38 75.36 53.80
CA MET A 268 -77.23 75.34 55.01
C MET A 268 -76.82 76.44 56.00
N LEU A 269 -75.52 76.64 56.23
CA LEU A 269 -75.00 77.68 57.12
C LEU A 269 -75.37 79.08 56.61
N ASP A 270 -75.23 79.33 55.31
CA ASP A 270 -75.59 80.62 54.72
C ASP A 270 -77.10 80.86 54.75
N SER A 271 -77.91 79.81 54.53
CA SER A 271 -79.36 79.86 54.72
C SER A 271 -79.74 80.18 56.18
N ALA A 272 -79.10 79.53 57.15
CA ALA A 272 -79.32 79.78 58.58
C ALA A 272 -78.87 81.19 59.00
N LYS A 273 -77.76 81.71 58.46
CA LYS A 273 -77.35 83.11 58.65
C LYS A 273 -78.37 84.08 58.09
N GLN A 274 -78.87 83.83 56.87
CA GLN A 274 -79.93 84.65 56.29
C GLN A 274 -81.21 84.63 57.14
N GLU A 275 -81.58 83.45 57.65
CA GLU A 275 -82.75 83.29 58.52
C GLU A 275 -82.56 83.99 59.87
N SER A 276 -81.38 83.87 60.48
CA SER A 276 -80.99 84.63 61.68
C SER A 276 -81.07 86.14 61.44
N LEU A 277 -80.58 86.64 60.30
CA LEU A 277 -80.70 88.05 59.92
C LEU A 277 -82.15 88.48 59.69
N LYS A 278 -83.01 87.59 59.18
CA LYS A 278 -84.46 87.84 59.05
C LYS A 278 -85.13 87.90 60.43
N TRP A 279 -84.80 86.98 61.35
CA TRP A 279 -85.30 87.00 62.72
C TRP A 279 -84.82 88.22 63.49
N ARG A 280 -83.55 88.62 63.32
CA ARG A 280 -83.02 89.87 63.88
C ARG A 280 -83.82 91.07 63.37
N ARG A 281 -84.04 91.19 62.06
CA ARG A 281 -84.90 92.25 61.48
C ARG A 281 -86.32 92.22 62.03
N LYS A 282 -86.95 91.04 62.12
CA LYS A 282 -88.29 90.91 62.74
C LYS A 282 -88.29 91.34 64.20
N TYR A 283 -87.25 91.00 64.95
CA TYR A 283 -87.12 91.37 66.36
C TYR A 283 -86.87 92.87 66.53
N GLU A 284 -86.04 93.47 65.67
CA GLU A 284 -85.85 94.92 65.59
C GLU A 284 -87.16 95.63 65.17
N GLU A 285 -87.94 95.08 64.24
CA GLU A 285 -89.26 95.59 63.85
C GLU A 285 -90.31 95.47 64.97
N THR A 286 -90.33 94.39 65.74
CA THR A 286 -91.23 94.25 66.90
C THR A 286 -90.77 95.07 68.10
N TRP A 287 -89.46 95.24 68.28
CA TRP A 287 -88.86 96.17 69.25
C TRP A 287 -89.23 97.62 68.91
N ASN A 288 -89.04 98.03 67.66
CA ASN A 288 -89.42 99.36 67.18
C ASN A 288 -90.95 99.56 67.18
N LYS A 289 -91.76 98.52 66.98
CA LYS A 289 -93.23 98.59 67.18
C LYS A 289 -93.62 98.79 68.64
N LYS A 290 -92.91 98.20 69.60
CA LYS A 290 -93.09 98.47 71.04
C LYS A 290 -92.68 99.89 71.43
N GLU A 291 -91.85 100.55 70.63
CA GLU A 291 -91.46 101.94 70.85
C GLU A 291 -92.47 102.95 70.25
N VAL A 292 -93.35 102.52 69.32
CA VAL A 292 -94.34 103.38 68.64
C VAL A 292 -95.75 103.27 69.26
N GLU A 293 -96.04 102.23 70.04
CA GLU A 293 -97.23 102.15 70.91
C GLU A 293 -96.89 102.57 72.35
N ARG A 294 -96.91 103.90 72.57
CA ARG A 294 -96.96 104.64 73.86
C ARG A 294 -98.21 104.24 74.72
N PRO A 295 -98.51 104.81 75.92
CA PRO A 295 -97.83 105.82 76.79
C PRO A 295 -97.87 105.43 78.30
N GLY A 296 -97.28 106.13 79.28
CA GLY A 296 -97.62 107.50 79.72
C GLY A 296 -99.02 107.54 80.32
#